data_AF-A0A256XCF3-F1
#
_entry.id   AF-A0A256XCF3-F1
#
_cell.length_a   1.000
_cell.length_b   1.000
_cell.length_c   1.000
_cell.angle_alpha   90.00
_cell.angle_beta   90.00
_cell.angle_gamma   90.00
#
_symmetry.space_group_name_H-M   'P 1'
#
loop_
_entity.id
_entity.type
_entity.pdbx_description
1 polymer ?
#
loop_
_entity_poly.entity_id
_entity_poly.type
_entity_poly.pdbx_seq_one_letter_code
_entity_poly.pdbx_strand_id
1 'polypeptide(L)'
;MTPVNNQLLIALEKAVKANITQDEVGVVLSGGLDSTLIAYLAAKHAHVTGYCVGSVDSEDIRYVKKIANETSIKLKLINLTKNNLEDKLPDIVKYAGINPVKVGASVPIYYIASEAKQNTLLSGQGADELYGGYHKYLLALAKEGYNGVQKNIQYDIKHMFEENLNREIKICAAHDKQIKYPYMEPGFIKYSLTLNPENKIKKTTDAKEYDCIDVIGGHKYIRKYILRQAASKVGVPSTIINRKKKAAQYGAGAHKLIKRLALENNYKTKARKQGKKHYLSMYLAEL
;
A
#
# COMPACT_ATOMS: atom_id res chain seq x y z
N MET A 1 -10.88 -7.07 27.66
CA MET A 1 -10.54 -7.14 26.22
C MET A 1 -11.72 -6.60 25.44
N THR A 2 -11.60 -5.42 24.83
CA THR A 2 -12.67 -4.87 23.97
C THR A 2 -12.83 -5.82 22.78
N PRO A 3 -14.03 -6.34 22.48
CA PRO A 3 -14.22 -7.19 21.31
C PRO A 3 -13.86 -6.35 20.10
N VAL A 4 -12.77 -6.71 19.44
CA VAL A 4 -12.42 -6.05 18.19
C VAL A 4 -13.58 -6.23 17.27
N ASN A 5 -14.17 -5.11 16.94
CA ASN A 5 -15.57 -5.02 16.63
C ASN A 5 -15.82 -5.79 15.33
N ASN A 6 -16.58 -6.89 15.38
CA ASN A 6 -17.00 -7.62 14.16
C ASN A 6 -17.61 -6.66 13.14
N GLN A 7 -18.15 -5.52 13.60
CA GLN A 7 -18.60 -4.41 12.76
C GLN A 7 -17.53 -3.88 11.80
N LEU A 8 -16.25 -3.79 12.16
CA LEU A 8 -15.20 -3.35 11.23
C LEU A 8 -15.07 -4.32 10.07
N LEU A 9 -15.03 -5.62 10.39
CA LEU A 9 -14.90 -6.67 9.39
C LEU A 9 -16.14 -6.70 8.48
N ILE A 10 -17.33 -6.62 9.06
CA ILE A 10 -18.61 -6.55 8.33
C ILE A 10 -18.64 -5.31 7.42
N ALA A 11 -18.24 -4.14 7.93
CA ALA A 11 -18.22 -2.91 7.15
C ALA A 11 -17.20 -2.97 6.00
N LEU A 12 -16.00 -3.52 6.25
CA LEU A 12 -14.98 -3.66 5.21
C LEU A 12 -15.38 -4.72 4.18
N GLU A 13 -15.95 -5.85 4.61
CA GLU A 13 -16.44 -6.90 3.71
C GLU A 13 -17.58 -6.38 2.83
N LYS A 14 -18.49 -5.57 3.39
CA LYS A 14 -19.51 -4.87 2.61
C LYS A 14 -18.89 -3.93 1.57
N ALA A 15 -17.88 -3.16 1.95
CA ALA A 15 -17.16 -2.27 1.03
C ALA A 15 -16.41 -3.03 -0.08
N VAL A 16 -15.81 -4.16 0.25
CA VAL A 16 -15.17 -5.07 -0.72
C VAL A 16 -16.21 -5.61 -1.69
N LYS A 17 -17.31 -6.18 -1.18
CA LYS A 17 -18.38 -6.74 -2.01
C LYS A 17 -18.99 -5.70 -2.95
N ALA A 18 -19.19 -4.47 -2.50
CA ALA A 18 -19.70 -3.38 -3.33
C ALA A 18 -18.77 -3.00 -4.50
N ASN A 19 -17.48 -3.33 -4.41
CA ASN A 19 -16.49 -3.07 -5.44
C ASN A 19 -16.21 -4.27 -6.36
N ILE A 20 -16.84 -5.42 -6.10
CA ILE A 20 -16.77 -6.59 -6.97
C ILE A 20 -17.92 -6.48 -7.97
N THR A 21 -17.57 -6.25 -9.23
CA THR A 21 -18.52 -6.08 -10.34
C THR A 21 -18.66 -7.33 -11.20
N GLN A 22 -17.77 -8.30 -11.04
CA GLN A 22 -17.67 -9.54 -11.82
C GLN A 22 -17.23 -10.70 -10.92
N ASP A 23 -17.44 -11.93 -11.39
CA ASP A 23 -17.05 -13.15 -10.66
C ASP A 23 -15.53 -13.31 -10.54
N GLU A 24 -14.74 -12.64 -11.39
CA GLU A 24 -13.28 -12.61 -11.29
C GLU A 24 -12.76 -11.20 -11.01
N VAL A 25 -11.90 -11.06 -10.00
CA VAL A 25 -11.24 -9.78 -9.68
C VAL A 25 -9.74 -9.92 -9.49
N GLY A 26 -9.00 -8.92 -9.93
CA GLY A 26 -7.60 -8.78 -9.60
C GLY A 26 -7.43 -8.05 -8.27
N VAL A 27 -6.43 -8.41 -7.48
CA VAL A 27 -6.04 -7.66 -6.28
C VAL A 27 -4.59 -7.21 -6.40
N VAL A 28 -4.34 -5.92 -6.17
CA VAL A 28 -2.97 -5.37 -6.06
C VAL A 28 -2.37 -5.84 -4.74
N LEU A 29 -1.56 -6.89 -4.78
CA LEU A 29 -1.07 -7.61 -3.60
C LEU A 29 0.42 -7.35 -3.36
N SER A 30 0.71 -6.56 -2.32
CA SER A 30 2.09 -6.25 -1.88
C SER A 30 2.63 -7.20 -0.80
N GLY A 31 1.80 -8.14 -0.34
CA GLY A 31 2.09 -8.98 0.84
C GLY A 31 2.06 -8.20 2.15
N GLY A 32 1.54 -6.97 2.15
CA GLY A 32 1.25 -6.20 3.36
C GLY A 32 -0.11 -6.56 3.95
N LEU A 33 -0.33 -6.16 5.20
CA LEU A 33 -1.60 -6.36 5.92
C LEU A 33 -2.82 -5.95 5.08
N ASP A 34 -2.75 -4.76 4.49
CA ASP A 34 -3.92 -4.07 3.95
C ASP A 34 -4.45 -4.75 2.69
N SER A 35 -3.58 -4.99 1.70
CA SER A 35 -3.95 -5.68 0.47
C SER A 35 -4.29 -7.16 0.71
N THR A 36 -3.64 -7.79 1.69
CA THR A 36 -3.94 -9.19 2.03
C THR A 36 -5.32 -9.33 2.65
N LEU A 37 -5.71 -8.42 3.55
CA LEU A 37 -7.06 -8.40 4.10
C LEU A 37 -8.13 -8.18 3.02
N ILE A 38 -7.88 -7.30 2.04
CA ILE A 38 -8.76 -7.14 0.88
C ILE A 38 -8.87 -8.44 0.06
N ALA A 39 -7.75 -9.12 -0.21
CA ALA A 39 -7.75 -10.37 -0.97
C ALA A 39 -8.56 -11.46 -0.26
N TYR A 40 -8.41 -11.60 1.06
CA TYR A 40 -9.15 -12.56 1.88
C TYR A 40 -10.65 -12.30 1.87
N LEU A 41 -11.04 -11.03 2.02
CA LEU A 41 -12.46 -10.67 2.00
C LEU A 41 -13.05 -10.82 0.61
N ALA A 42 -12.32 -10.46 -0.45
CA ALA A 42 -12.77 -10.61 -1.82
C ALA A 42 -12.94 -12.07 -2.23
N ALA A 43 -12.07 -12.97 -1.74
CA ALA A 43 -12.13 -14.40 -2.04
C ALA A 43 -13.41 -15.10 -1.53
N LYS A 44 -14.17 -14.47 -0.64
CA LYS A 44 -15.49 -14.95 -0.21
C LYS A 44 -16.61 -14.67 -1.22
N HIS A 45 -16.38 -13.74 -2.16
CA HIS A 45 -17.41 -13.21 -3.06
C HIS A 45 -17.02 -13.29 -4.53
N ALA A 46 -15.76 -13.60 -4.86
CA ALA A 46 -15.25 -13.72 -6.23
C ALA A 46 -13.99 -14.59 -6.31
N HIS A 47 -13.68 -15.06 -7.52
CA HIS A 47 -12.40 -15.68 -7.87
C HIS A 47 -11.30 -14.61 -7.92
N VAL A 48 -10.43 -14.62 -6.91
CA VAL A 48 -9.36 -13.63 -6.76
C VAL A 48 -8.07 -14.10 -7.45
N THR A 49 -7.49 -13.22 -8.28
CA THR A 49 -6.07 -13.30 -8.66
C THR A 49 -5.30 -12.16 -8.00
N GLY A 50 -4.39 -12.49 -7.09
CA GLY A 50 -3.46 -11.52 -6.50
C GLY A 50 -2.28 -11.26 -7.43
N TYR A 51 -2.04 -10.00 -7.79
CA TYR A 51 -0.91 -9.58 -8.60
C TYR A 51 0.14 -8.90 -7.74
N CYS A 52 1.39 -9.36 -7.83
CA CYS A 52 2.52 -8.77 -7.11
C CYS A 52 3.65 -8.44 -8.09
N VAL A 53 4.07 -7.18 -8.12
CA VAL A 53 5.24 -6.73 -8.88
C VAL A 53 6.41 -6.59 -7.94
N GLY A 54 7.56 -7.14 -8.33
CA GLY A 54 8.79 -6.88 -7.60
C GLY A 54 10.02 -7.47 -8.27
N SER A 55 11.18 -6.94 -7.89
CA SER A 55 12.46 -7.54 -8.29
C SER A 55 12.68 -8.88 -7.59
N VAL A 56 13.59 -9.70 -8.12
CA VAL A 56 13.83 -11.11 -7.73
C VAL A 56 13.96 -11.33 -6.20
N ASP A 57 14.47 -10.35 -5.46
CA ASP A 57 14.64 -10.40 -3.99
C ASP A 57 13.85 -9.33 -3.23
N SER A 58 12.84 -8.74 -3.87
CA SER A 58 12.03 -7.70 -3.24
C SER A 58 11.31 -8.27 -2.01
N GLU A 59 11.06 -7.40 -1.06
CA GLU A 59 10.41 -7.83 0.17
C GLU A 59 8.96 -8.26 -0.10
N ASP A 60 8.28 -7.57 -1.00
CA ASP A 60 6.89 -7.88 -1.36
C ASP A 60 6.78 -9.28 -1.98
N ILE A 61 7.70 -9.65 -2.89
CA ILE A 61 7.74 -10.99 -3.48
C ILE A 61 7.94 -12.06 -2.39
N ARG A 62 8.83 -11.82 -1.42
CA ARG A 62 9.07 -12.77 -0.32
C ARG A 62 7.84 -12.99 0.55
N TYR A 63 7.08 -11.93 0.86
CA TYR A 63 5.86 -12.07 1.67
C TYR A 63 4.68 -12.63 0.87
N VAL A 64 4.52 -12.25 -0.40
CA VAL A 64 3.45 -12.80 -1.25
C VAL A 64 3.64 -14.30 -1.49
N LYS A 65 4.87 -14.79 -1.62
CA LYS A 65 5.14 -16.24 -1.68
C LYS A 65 4.70 -16.99 -0.42
N LYS A 66 4.73 -16.35 0.77
CA LYS A 66 4.18 -16.95 1.99
C LYS A 66 2.65 -17.02 1.94
N ILE A 67 2.00 -15.96 1.46
CA ILE A 67 0.55 -15.96 1.22
C ILE A 67 0.17 -17.07 0.23
N ALA A 68 0.97 -17.30 -0.81
CA ALA A 68 0.77 -18.39 -1.77
C ALA A 68 0.69 -19.77 -1.10
N ASN A 69 1.60 -20.01 -0.17
CA ASN A 69 1.77 -21.31 0.46
C ASN A 69 0.71 -21.56 1.54
N GLU A 70 0.13 -20.50 2.09
CA GLU A 70 -0.79 -20.56 3.22
C GLU A 70 -2.26 -20.29 2.81
N THR A 71 -2.53 -20.04 1.53
CA THR A 71 -3.87 -19.67 1.02
C THR A 71 -4.19 -20.29 -0.34
N SER A 72 -5.49 -20.36 -0.67
CA SER A 72 -5.98 -20.77 -1.99
C SER A 72 -6.01 -19.61 -3.01
N ILE A 73 -5.52 -18.42 -2.65
CA ILE A 73 -5.54 -17.26 -3.54
C ILE A 73 -4.57 -17.51 -4.71
N LYS A 74 -5.09 -17.45 -5.94
CA LYS A 74 -4.27 -17.54 -7.15
C LYS A 74 -3.34 -16.33 -7.21
N LEU A 75 -2.05 -16.57 -7.49
CA LEU A 75 -1.05 -15.51 -7.54
C LEU A 75 -0.37 -15.40 -8.89
N LYS A 76 -0.17 -14.15 -9.33
CA LYS A 76 0.63 -13.79 -10.49
C LYS A 76 1.77 -12.88 -10.04
N LEU A 77 2.99 -13.39 -10.14
CA LEU A 77 4.20 -12.62 -9.88
C LEU A 77 4.69 -11.98 -11.18
N ILE A 78 4.93 -10.68 -11.15
CA ILE A 78 5.45 -9.89 -12.25
C ILE A 78 6.88 -9.49 -11.90
N ASN A 79 7.83 -9.97 -12.70
CA ASN A 79 9.25 -9.75 -12.44
C ASN A 79 9.66 -8.34 -12.88
N LEU A 80 10.02 -7.50 -11.90
CA LEU A 80 10.53 -6.16 -12.16
C LEU A 80 12.06 -6.21 -12.34
N THR A 81 12.52 -5.93 -13.55
CA THR A 81 13.93 -5.87 -13.90
C THR A 81 14.36 -4.43 -14.15
N LYS A 82 15.67 -4.20 -14.26
CA LYS A 82 16.16 -2.88 -14.64
C LYS A 82 15.71 -2.51 -16.06
N ASN A 83 15.85 -3.46 -16.99
CA ASN A 83 15.63 -3.22 -18.42
C ASN A 83 14.16 -2.96 -18.75
N ASN A 84 13.23 -3.76 -18.20
CA ASN A 84 11.81 -3.48 -18.42
C ASN A 84 11.39 -2.16 -17.76
N LEU A 85 11.94 -1.86 -16.57
CA LEU A 85 11.64 -0.60 -15.91
C LEU A 85 12.14 0.58 -16.71
N GLU A 86 13.35 0.52 -17.24
CA GLU A 86 13.93 1.58 -18.10
C GLU A 86 13.05 1.86 -19.31
N ASP A 87 12.58 0.82 -20.00
CA ASP A 87 11.67 0.93 -21.15
C ASP A 87 10.34 1.63 -20.80
N LYS A 88 9.76 1.29 -19.63
CA LYS A 88 8.46 1.84 -19.20
C LYS A 88 8.54 3.13 -18.38
N LEU A 89 9.74 3.56 -17.97
CA LEU A 89 9.90 4.70 -17.08
C LEU A 89 9.38 6.01 -17.68
N PRO A 90 9.59 6.33 -18.98
CA PRO A 90 9.02 7.52 -19.61
C PRO A 90 7.49 7.56 -19.51
N ASP A 91 6.81 6.44 -19.77
CA ASP A 91 5.36 6.36 -19.67
C ASP A 91 4.87 6.54 -18.23
N ILE A 92 5.55 5.93 -17.26
CA ILE A 92 5.21 6.07 -15.84
C ILE A 92 5.38 7.53 -15.39
N VAL A 93 6.42 8.23 -15.86
CA VAL A 93 6.66 9.65 -15.56
C VAL A 93 5.53 10.54 -16.09
N LYS A 94 4.94 10.24 -17.26
CA LYS A 94 3.78 10.99 -17.80
C LYS A 94 2.60 11.01 -16.82
N TYR A 95 2.38 9.93 -16.07
CA TYR A 95 1.31 9.87 -15.06
C TYR A 95 1.72 10.42 -13.69
N ALA A 96 2.97 10.19 -13.29
CA ALA A 96 3.44 10.44 -11.92
C ALA A 96 4.18 11.78 -11.74
N GLY A 97 4.51 12.46 -12.84
CA GLY A 97 5.46 13.56 -12.88
C GLY A 97 6.88 13.11 -12.51
N ILE A 98 7.71 14.06 -12.09
CA ILE A 98 9.15 13.84 -11.84
C ILE A 98 9.49 13.56 -10.36
N ASN A 99 8.48 13.40 -9.49
CA ASN A 99 8.70 13.11 -8.09
C ASN A 99 9.11 11.63 -7.93
N PRO A 100 10.33 11.31 -7.46
CA PRO A 100 10.83 9.93 -7.42
C PRO A 100 9.99 9.00 -6.52
N VAL A 101 9.31 9.54 -5.51
CA VAL A 101 8.41 8.78 -4.63
C VAL A 101 7.14 8.43 -5.38
N LYS A 102 6.51 9.39 -6.07
CA LYS A 102 5.29 9.16 -6.87
C LYS A 102 5.56 8.22 -8.05
N VAL A 103 6.69 8.40 -8.76
CA VAL A 103 7.10 7.49 -9.85
C VAL A 103 7.31 6.08 -9.32
N GLY A 104 8.12 5.92 -8.26
CA GLY A 104 8.38 4.60 -7.68
C GLY A 104 7.13 3.90 -7.17
N ALA A 105 6.16 4.65 -6.62
CA ALA A 105 4.87 4.10 -6.16
C ALA A 105 3.93 3.73 -7.33
N SER A 106 4.15 4.29 -8.51
CA SER A 106 3.36 4.03 -9.72
C SER A 106 3.85 2.80 -10.48
N VAL A 107 5.10 2.38 -10.28
CA VAL A 107 5.67 1.21 -10.95
C VAL A 107 4.82 -0.05 -10.72
N PRO A 108 4.47 -0.46 -9.47
CA PRO A 108 3.69 -1.68 -9.29
C PRO A 108 2.34 -1.62 -9.99
N ILE A 109 1.60 -0.52 -9.86
CA ILE A 109 0.27 -0.43 -10.45
C ILE A 109 0.30 -0.40 -11.98
N TYR A 110 1.31 0.23 -12.59
CA TYR A 110 1.47 0.27 -14.04
C TYR A 110 1.64 -1.14 -14.62
N TYR A 111 2.56 -1.92 -14.05
CA TYR A 111 2.79 -3.30 -14.48
C TYR A 111 1.60 -4.22 -14.20
N ILE A 112 0.91 -4.04 -13.08
CA ILE A 112 -0.29 -4.82 -12.79
C ILE A 112 -1.39 -4.48 -13.79
N ALA A 113 -1.60 -3.20 -14.08
CA ALA A 113 -2.62 -2.77 -15.02
C ALA A 113 -2.37 -3.33 -16.44
N SER A 114 -1.11 -3.36 -16.88
CA SER A 114 -0.74 -3.88 -18.21
C SER A 114 -0.82 -5.40 -18.33
N GLU A 115 -0.68 -6.16 -17.24
CA GLU A 115 -0.68 -7.64 -17.27
C GLU A 115 -1.95 -8.29 -16.72
N ALA A 116 -2.77 -7.56 -15.97
CA ALA A 116 -3.96 -8.13 -15.36
C ALA A 116 -4.97 -8.57 -16.43
N LYS A 117 -5.52 -9.77 -16.25
CA LYS A 117 -6.58 -10.28 -17.13
C LYS A 117 -7.96 -9.73 -16.76
N GLN A 118 -8.21 -9.56 -15.47
CA GLN A 118 -9.47 -9.02 -14.96
C GLN A 118 -9.60 -7.54 -15.31
N ASN A 119 -10.83 -7.07 -15.54
CA ASN A 119 -11.10 -5.66 -15.79
C ASN A 119 -11.11 -4.84 -14.49
N THR A 120 -11.50 -5.46 -13.38
CA THR A 120 -11.56 -4.82 -12.07
C THR A 120 -10.38 -5.23 -11.18
N LEU A 121 -9.69 -4.22 -10.65
CA LEU A 121 -8.59 -4.36 -9.71
C LEU A 121 -8.99 -3.77 -8.34
N LEU A 122 -8.79 -4.51 -7.26
CA LEU A 122 -8.96 -4.01 -5.89
C LEU A 122 -7.61 -3.62 -5.30
N SER A 123 -7.55 -2.45 -4.66
CA SER A 123 -6.34 -1.95 -4.00
C SER A 123 -6.56 -1.79 -2.49
N GLY A 124 -5.50 -2.04 -1.71
CA GLY A 124 -5.47 -1.78 -0.27
C GLY A 124 -5.21 -0.33 0.11
N GLN A 125 -5.16 0.58 -0.87
CA GLN A 125 -4.90 2.01 -0.68
C GLN A 125 -5.98 2.66 0.21
N GLY A 126 -5.59 3.58 1.08
CA GLY A 126 -6.46 4.23 2.06
C GLY A 126 -6.40 3.64 3.46
N ALA A 127 -5.93 2.40 3.61
CA ALA A 127 -5.81 1.76 4.92
C ALA A 127 -4.78 2.44 5.83
N ASP A 128 -3.63 2.84 5.29
CA ASP A 128 -2.60 3.49 6.10
C ASP A 128 -3.08 4.85 6.61
N GLU A 129 -3.81 5.60 5.79
CA GLU A 129 -4.36 6.88 6.17
C GLU A 129 -5.50 6.73 7.18
N LEU A 130 -6.43 5.79 6.97
CA LEU A 130 -7.54 5.57 7.90
C LEU A 130 -7.12 5.01 9.26
N TYR A 131 -6.04 4.20 9.31
CA TYR A 131 -5.67 3.41 10.49
C TYR A 131 -4.28 3.70 11.04
N GLY A 132 -3.67 4.83 10.67
CA GLY A 132 -2.43 5.28 11.28
C GLY A 132 -1.20 4.49 10.84
N GLY A 133 -1.15 4.04 9.59
CA GLY A 133 -0.11 3.19 9.02
C GLY A 133 1.22 3.88 8.75
N TYR A 134 1.29 5.20 8.65
CA TYR A 134 2.53 5.96 8.44
C TYR A 134 3.17 6.48 9.74
N HIS A 135 4.49 6.64 9.73
CA HIS A 135 5.24 7.13 10.89
C HIS A 135 4.82 8.55 11.32
N LYS A 136 4.36 9.39 10.39
CA LYS A 136 3.85 10.74 10.69
C LYS A 136 2.72 10.76 11.72
N TYR A 137 1.90 9.72 11.80
CA TYR A 137 0.85 9.64 12.82
C TYR A 137 1.40 9.38 14.22
N LEU A 138 2.54 8.69 14.33
CA LEU A 138 3.24 8.55 15.62
C LEU A 138 3.83 9.90 16.04
N LEU A 139 4.40 10.67 15.10
CA LEU A 139 4.88 12.02 15.40
C LEU A 139 3.74 12.94 15.86
N ALA A 140 2.59 12.88 15.18
CA ALA A 140 1.39 13.61 15.59
C ALA A 140 0.90 13.17 16.98
N LEU A 141 0.93 11.87 17.27
CA LEU A 141 0.58 11.32 18.58
C LEU A 141 1.50 11.85 19.69
N ALA A 142 2.82 11.88 19.45
CA ALA A 142 3.79 12.37 20.42
C ALA A 142 3.67 13.88 20.67
N LYS A 143 3.31 14.65 19.64
CA LYS A 143 3.22 16.11 19.71
C LYS A 143 1.87 16.63 20.23
N GLU A 144 0.78 16.03 19.78
CA GLU A 144 -0.59 16.57 19.92
C GLU A 144 -1.60 15.51 20.42
N GLY A 145 -1.11 14.34 20.86
CA GLY A 145 -1.95 13.23 21.30
C GLY A 145 -2.83 12.65 20.19
N TYR A 146 -3.85 11.87 20.59
CA TYR A 146 -4.78 11.26 19.64
C TYR A 146 -5.64 12.29 18.87
N ASN A 147 -5.80 13.50 19.40
CA ASN A 147 -6.44 14.59 18.67
C ASN A 147 -5.61 15.00 17.44
N GLY A 148 -4.28 15.09 17.59
CA GLY A 148 -3.38 15.30 16.45
C GLY A 148 -3.46 14.19 15.42
N VAL A 149 -3.51 12.92 15.87
CA VAL A 149 -3.70 11.78 14.97
C VAL A 149 -4.99 11.91 14.16
N GLN A 150 -6.12 12.17 14.82
CA GLN A 150 -7.43 12.28 14.17
C GLN A 150 -7.46 13.42 13.13
N LYS A 151 -6.90 14.60 13.47
CA LYS A 151 -6.77 15.72 12.53
C LYS A 151 -5.96 15.36 11.29
N ASN A 152 -4.82 14.69 11.47
CA ASN A 152 -3.98 14.25 10.36
C ASN A 152 -4.67 13.21 9.48
N ILE A 153 -5.39 12.25 10.08
CA ILE A 153 -6.20 11.28 9.32
C ILE A 153 -7.25 12.00 8.47
N GLN A 154 -8.03 12.90 9.06
CA GLN A 154 -9.05 13.66 8.34
C GLN A 154 -8.45 14.47 7.18
N TYR A 155 -7.31 15.13 7.42
CA TYR A 155 -6.58 15.85 6.39
C TYR A 155 -6.16 14.93 5.24
N ASP A 156 -5.54 13.79 5.54
CA ASP A 156 -5.04 12.87 4.51
C ASP A 156 -6.16 12.26 3.69
N ILE A 157 -7.29 11.89 4.31
CA ILE A 157 -8.46 11.37 3.60
C ILE A 157 -9.04 12.42 2.67
N LYS A 158 -9.09 13.69 3.07
CA LYS A 158 -9.57 14.80 2.23
C LYS A 158 -8.71 14.99 0.97
N HIS A 159 -7.39 14.80 1.06
CA HIS A 159 -6.46 15.01 -0.05
C HIS A 159 -6.06 13.71 -0.78
N MET A 160 -6.58 12.56 -0.33
CA MET A 160 -6.23 11.24 -0.85
C MET A 160 -6.38 11.13 -2.37
N PHE A 161 -7.48 11.67 -2.90
CA PHE A 161 -7.79 11.56 -4.32
C PHE A 161 -6.70 12.22 -5.17
N GLU A 162 -6.35 13.46 -4.85
CA GLU A 162 -5.38 14.25 -5.62
C GLU A 162 -3.93 13.75 -5.44
N GLU A 163 -3.59 13.32 -4.23
CA GLU A 163 -2.21 12.90 -3.92
C GLU A 163 -1.88 11.49 -4.42
N ASN A 164 -2.85 10.57 -4.34
CA ASN A 164 -2.64 9.13 -4.55
C ASN A 164 -3.56 8.56 -5.63
N LEU A 165 -4.88 8.60 -5.44
CA LEU A 165 -5.81 7.77 -6.23
C LEU A 165 -5.91 8.19 -7.70
N ASN A 166 -5.92 9.49 -7.98
CA ASN A 166 -6.09 10.01 -9.34
C ASN A 166 -5.01 9.48 -10.29
N ARG A 167 -3.77 9.34 -9.81
CA ARG A 167 -2.65 8.79 -10.57
C ARG A 167 -2.87 7.31 -10.90
N GLU A 168 -3.22 6.52 -9.89
CA GLU A 168 -3.50 5.08 -10.06
C GLU A 168 -4.71 4.85 -10.99
N ILE A 169 -5.76 5.66 -10.86
CA ILE A 169 -6.95 5.63 -11.73
C ILE A 169 -6.57 5.89 -13.18
N LYS A 170 -5.78 6.94 -13.45
CA LYS A 170 -5.33 7.28 -14.81
C LYS A 170 -4.48 6.18 -15.43
N ILE A 171 -3.57 5.59 -14.65
CA ILE A 171 -2.73 4.48 -15.10
C ILE A 171 -3.62 3.28 -15.45
N CYS A 172 -4.52 2.87 -14.55
CA CYS A 172 -5.40 1.74 -14.81
C CYS A 172 -6.31 1.97 -16.02
N ALA A 173 -6.91 3.15 -16.14
CA ALA A 173 -7.78 3.49 -17.27
C ALA A 173 -7.04 3.43 -18.61
N ALA A 174 -5.77 3.81 -18.67
CA ALA A 174 -4.94 3.70 -19.87
C ALA A 174 -4.64 2.25 -20.30
N HIS A 175 -4.93 1.27 -19.45
CA HIS A 175 -4.81 -0.17 -19.73
C HIS A 175 -6.17 -0.87 -19.69
N ASP A 176 -7.27 -0.14 -19.90
CA ASP A 176 -8.65 -0.65 -19.88
C ASP A 176 -9.02 -1.34 -18.54
N LYS A 177 -8.39 -0.91 -17.45
CA LYS A 177 -8.65 -1.41 -16.09
C LYS A 177 -9.39 -0.39 -15.24
N GLN A 178 -10.29 -0.91 -14.41
CA GLN A 178 -10.92 -0.14 -13.35
C GLN A 178 -10.33 -0.54 -12.00
N ILE A 179 -9.60 0.37 -11.38
CA ILE A 179 -9.14 0.21 -10.00
C ILE A 179 -10.19 0.71 -9.01
N LYS A 180 -10.36 -0.05 -7.92
CA LYS A 180 -11.32 0.17 -6.85
C LYS A 180 -10.63 0.16 -5.49
N TYR A 181 -11.19 0.91 -4.55
CA TYR A 181 -10.56 1.18 -3.26
C TYR A 181 -11.55 0.91 -2.12
N PRO A 182 -11.71 -0.34 -1.65
CA PRO A 182 -12.69 -0.66 -0.61
C PRO A 182 -12.52 0.16 0.68
N TYR A 183 -11.28 0.48 1.07
CA TYR A 183 -11.02 1.36 2.22
C TYR A 183 -11.50 2.80 2.00
N MET A 184 -11.68 3.23 0.76
CA MET A 184 -12.13 4.58 0.41
C MET A 184 -13.62 4.63 0.05
N GLU A 185 -14.37 3.56 0.28
CA GLU A 185 -15.83 3.59 0.13
C GLU A 185 -16.45 4.60 1.11
N PRO A 186 -17.33 5.53 0.67
CA PRO A 186 -17.84 6.60 1.52
C PRO A 186 -18.46 6.11 2.84
N GLY A 187 -19.23 5.03 2.79
CA GLY A 187 -19.82 4.41 3.98
C GLY A 187 -18.77 3.83 4.93
N PHE A 188 -17.70 3.25 4.38
CA PHE A 188 -16.61 2.69 5.16
C PHE A 188 -15.70 3.76 5.76
N ILE A 189 -15.40 4.84 5.02
CA ILE A 189 -14.69 6.02 5.54
C ILE A 189 -15.48 6.61 6.72
N LYS A 190 -16.78 6.86 6.54
CA LYS A 190 -17.64 7.44 7.58
C LYS A 190 -17.57 6.61 8.87
N TYR A 191 -17.74 5.29 8.75
CA TYR A 191 -17.59 4.38 9.88
C TYR A 191 -16.18 4.43 10.49
N SER A 192 -15.14 4.39 9.66
CA SER A 192 -13.75 4.36 10.12
C SER A 192 -13.33 5.64 10.85
N LEU A 193 -13.92 6.78 10.51
CA LEU A 193 -13.67 8.06 11.16
C LEU A 193 -14.35 8.19 12.54
N THR A 194 -15.38 7.39 12.85
CA THR A 194 -16.01 7.35 14.19
C THR A 194 -15.25 6.47 15.18
N LEU A 195 -14.32 5.64 14.71
CA LEU A 195 -13.54 4.76 15.59
C LEU A 195 -12.57 5.57 16.46
N ASN A 196 -12.48 5.19 17.73
CA ASN A 196 -11.47 5.75 18.64
C ASN A 196 -10.05 5.55 18.05
N PRO A 197 -9.26 6.63 17.87
CA PRO A 197 -7.88 6.56 17.38
C PRO A 197 -6.96 5.59 18.14
N GLU A 198 -7.21 5.31 19.41
CA GLU A 198 -6.48 4.31 20.20
C GLU A 198 -6.59 2.89 19.64
N ASN A 199 -7.70 2.57 18.97
CA ASN A 199 -7.87 1.29 18.30
C ASN A 199 -7.07 1.23 16.99
N LYS A 200 -6.70 2.39 16.43
CA LYS A 200 -5.89 2.49 15.21
C LYS A 200 -4.40 2.41 15.55
N ILE A 201 -3.96 3.19 16.55
CA ILE A 201 -2.59 3.19 17.06
C ILE A 201 -2.65 2.84 18.55
N LYS A 202 -2.36 1.59 18.88
CA LYS A 202 -2.52 1.07 20.25
C LYS A 202 -1.22 1.18 21.03
N LYS A 203 -1.23 1.87 22.17
CA LYS A 203 -0.13 1.82 23.15
C LYS A 203 -0.07 0.40 23.75
N THR A 204 1.12 -0.19 23.81
CA THR A 204 1.35 -1.51 24.39
C THR A 204 2.51 -1.49 25.38
N THR A 205 2.45 -2.35 26.39
CA THR A 205 3.59 -2.70 27.26
C THR A 205 4.20 -4.03 26.84
N ASP A 206 3.40 -4.90 26.22
CA ASP A 206 3.78 -6.24 25.81
C ASP A 206 4.32 -6.23 24.38
N ALA A 207 5.50 -6.83 24.22
CA ALA A 207 6.17 -6.98 22.94
C ALA A 207 6.07 -8.40 22.35
N LYS A 208 5.38 -9.33 23.03
CA LYS A 208 5.37 -10.74 22.65
C LYS A 208 4.31 -11.10 21.61
N GLU A 209 3.21 -10.35 21.52
CA GLU A 209 2.11 -10.67 20.58
C GLU A 209 2.37 -10.13 19.15
N TYR A 210 3.07 -9.01 19.02
CA TYR A 210 3.34 -8.36 17.73
C TYR A 210 4.81 -7.99 17.55
N ASP A 211 5.42 -8.37 16.43
CA ASP A 211 6.79 -7.95 16.08
C ASP A 211 6.83 -6.51 15.52
N CYS A 212 5.68 -5.99 15.09
CA CYS A 212 5.54 -4.68 14.46
C CYS A 212 5.38 -3.54 15.48
N ILE A 213 6.35 -3.40 16.39
CA ILE A 213 6.35 -2.36 17.42
C ILE A 213 7.19 -1.17 16.98
N ASP A 214 6.62 0.01 17.18
CA ASP A 214 7.29 1.31 17.05
C ASP A 214 7.49 1.92 18.45
N VAL A 215 8.63 2.58 18.67
CA VAL A 215 8.94 3.27 19.93
C VAL A 215 9.01 4.76 19.67
N ILE A 216 8.24 5.56 20.41
CA ILE A 216 8.28 7.02 20.36
C ILE A 216 8.05 7.60 21.75
N GLY A 217 8.87 8.58 22.15
CA GLY A 217 8.77 9.22 23.48
C GLY A 217 8.86 8.23 24.65
N GLY A 218 9.64 7.15 24.52
CA GLY A 218 9.76 6.10 25.55
C GLY A 218 8.57 5.14 25.64
N HIS A 219 7.60 5.24 24.73
CA HIS A 219 6.41 4.39 24.71
C HIS A 219 6.36 3.51 23.46
N LYS A 220 5.82 2.29 23.60
CA LYS A 220 5.65 1.31 22.52
C LYS A 220 4.25 1.38 21.94
N TYR A 221 4.16 1.31 20.62
CA TYR A 221 2.89 1.38 19.89
C TYR A 221 2.81 0.35 18.76
N ILE A 222 1.59 -0.11 18.51
CA ILE A 222 1.23 -0.95 17.37
C ILE A 222 0.32 -0.12 16.44
N ARG A 223 0.79 0.16 15.23
CA ARG A 223 0.00 0.82 14.18
C ARG A 223 -0.96 -0.17 13.50
N LYS A 224 -2.08 0.35 13.00
CA LYS A 224 -3.15 -0.43 12.34
C LYS A 224 -3.68 -1.57 13.21
N TYR A 225 -3.72 -1.36 14.53
CA TYR A 225 -3.99 -2.42 15.50
C TYR A 225 -5.33 -3.12 15.22
N ILE A 226 -6.42 -2.37 15.05
CA ILE A 226 -7.73 -2.94 14.75
C ILE A 226 -7.78 -3.71 13.41
N LEU A 227 -7.00 -3.31 12.40
CA LEU A 227 -6.88 -4.06 11.14
C LEU A 227 -6.10 -5.36 11.32
N ARG A 228 -5.04 -5.35 12.13
CA ARG A 228 -4.27 -6.57 12.46
C ARG A 228 -5.14 -7.60 13.15
N GLN A 229 -5.98 -7.14 14.07
CA GLN A 229 -6.94 -7.98 14.77
C GLN A 229 -8.06 -8.48 13.85
N ALA A 230 -8.55 -7.64 12.92
CA ALA A 230 -9.51 -8.08 11.90
C ALA A 230 -8.90 -9.13 10.95
N ALA A 231 -7.64 -8.95 10.55
CA ALA A 231 -6.90 -9.90 9.72
C ALA A 231 -6.69 -11.24 10.43
N SER A 232 -6.35 -11.23 11.73
CA SER A 232 -6.26 -12.43 12.56
C SER A 232 -7.57 -13.23 12.55
N LYS A 233 -8.71 -12.55 12.70
CA LYS A 233 -10.03 -13.19 12.71
C LYS A 233 -10.42 -13.89 11.40
N VAL A 234 -9.89 -13.45 10.26
CA VAL A 234 -10.16 -14.09 8.96
C VAL A 234 -9.07 -15.07 8.55
N GLY A 235 -8.12 -15.39 9.44
CA GLY A 235 -7.08 -16.37 9.18
C GLY A 235 -5.94 -15.86 8.30
N VAL A 236 -5.68 -14.55 8.25
CA VAL A 236 -4.45 -14.04 7.65
C VAL A 236 -3.25 -14.55 8.47
N PRO A 237 -2.17 -15.04 7.84
CA PRO A 237 -0.98 -15.53 8.53
C PRO A 237 -0.40 -14.52 9.52
N SER A 238 0.07 -15.02 10.66
CA SER A 238 0.76 -14.21 11.68
C SER A 238 1.96 -13.46 11.09
N THR A 239 2.66 -14.06 10.13
CA THR A 239 3.79 -13.44 9.43
C THR A 239 3.41 -12.18 8.66
N ILE A 240 2.17 -12.09 8.15
CA ILE A 240 1.63 -10.89 7.49
C ILE A 240 1.07 -9.92 8.52
N ILE A 241 0.35 -10.43 9.54
CA ILE A 241 -0.21 -9.64 10.64
C ILE A 241 0.88 -8.89 11.40
N ASN A 242 2.08 -9.46 11.53
CA ASN A 242 3.22 -8.85 12.23
C ASN A 242 4.20 -8.13 11.30
N ARG A 243 3.91 -8.05 10.00
CA ARG A 243 4.75 -7.32 9.06
C ARG A 243 4.72 -5.82 9.38
N LYS A 244 5.91 -5.22 9.51
CA LYS A 244 6.08 -3.77 9.58
C LYS A 244 5.74 -3.13 8.24
N LYS A 245 5.14 -1.94 8.26
CA LYS A 245 4.77 -1.22 7.03
C LYS A 245 6.01 -0.86 6.23
N LYS A 246 5.97 -1.16 4.93
CA LYS A 246 6.90 -0.68 3.92
C LYS A 246 6.13 0.01 2.79
N ALA A 247 6.62 1.14 2.30
CA ALA A 247 5.99 1.84 1.18
C ALA A 247 6.21 1.07 -0.13
N ALA A 248 5.23 1.10 -1.04
CA ALA A 248 5.18 0.24 -2.23
C ALA A 248 6.45 0.35 -3.10
N GLN A 249 6.97 1.57 -3.29
CA GLN A 249 8.19 1.82 -4.07
C GLN A 249 9.44 1.13 -3.51
N TYR A 250 9.48 0.92 -2.19
CA TYR A 250 10.58 0.22 -1.53
C TYR A 250 10.30 -1.28 -1.42
N GLY A 251 9.04 -1.68 -1.20
CA GLY A 251 8.61 -3.07 -1.09
C GLY A 251 8.86 -3.86 -2.37
N ALA A 252 8.43 -3.31 -3.51
CA ALA A 252 8.65 -3.87 -4.85
C ALA A 252 10.10 -3.74 -5.36
N GLY A 253 10.92 -2.89 -4.73
CA GLY A 253 12.29 -2.61 -5.16
C GLY A 253 12.41 -1.60 -6.30
N ALA A 254 11.30 -0.98 -6.73
CA ALA A 254 11.26 0.02 -7.80
C ALA A 254 12.20 1.20 -7.55
N HIS A 255 12.18 1.77 -6.33
CA HIS A 255 13.06 2.89 -6.00
C HIS A 255 14.55 2.55 -6.12
N LYS A 256 14.95 1.32 -5.76
CA LYS A 256 16.33 0.84 -5.90
C LYS A 256 16.76 0.76 -7.37
N LEU A 257 15.87 0.30 -8.24
CA LEU A 257 16.12 0.19 -9.68
C LEU A 257 16.20 1.57 -10.36
N ILE A 258 15.25 2.47 -10.07
CA ILE A 258 15.29 3.87 -10.57
C ILE A 258 16.60 4.55 -10.15
N LYS A 259 17.00 4.36 -8.89
CA LYS A 259 18.28 4.88 -8.40
C LYS A 259 19.48 4.30 -9.16
N ARG A 260 19.47 3.00 -9.47
CA ARG A 260 20.54 2.36 -10.25
C ARG A 260 20.62 2.95 -11.66
N LEU A 261 19.48 3.08 -12.35
CA LEU A 261 19.40 3.69 -13.68
C LEU A 261 19.95 5.13 -13.71
N ALA A 262 19.56 5.96 -12.74
CA ALA A 262 20.06 7.33 -12.64
C ALA A 262 21.58 7.39 -12.41
N LEU A 263 22.13 6.44 -11.64
CA LEU A 263 23.57 6.38 -11.36
C LEU A 263 24.37 5.93 -12.59
N GLU A 264 23.89 4.90 -13.30
CA GLU A 264 24.52 4.41 -14.54
C GLU A 264 24.52 5.49 -15.63
N ASN A 265 23.49 6.34 -15.68
CA ASN A 265 23.42 7.50 -16.57
C ASN A 265 24.13 8.76 -16.02
N ASN A 266 25.00 8.60 -15.01
CA ASN A 266 25.85 9.64 -14.43
C ASN A 266 25.13 10.85 -13.80
N TYR A 267 23.83 10.74 -13.47
CA TYR A 267 23.06 11.89 -12.98
C TYR A 267 23.53 12.42 -11.62
N LYS A 268 24.13 11.57 -10.77
CA LYS A 268 24.72 12.05 -9.51
C LYS A 268 25.86 13.04 -9.76
N THR A 269 26.71 12.76 -10.76
CA THR A 269 27.80 13.64 -11.17
C THR A 269 27.26 14.88 -11.88
N LYS A 270 26.29 14.72 -12.80
CA LYS A 270 25.63 15.85 -13.48
C LYS A 270 24.98 16.81 -12.48
N ALA A 271 24.26 16.28 -11.49
CA ALA A 271 23.63 17.08 -10.43
C ALA A 271 24.65 17.86 -9.60
N ARG A 272 25.74 17.20 -9.19
CA ARG A 272 26.84 17.85 -8.45
C ARG A 272 27.45 19.01 -9.24
N LYS A 273 27.69 18.83 -10.55
CA LYS A 273 28.23 19.89 -11.42
C LYS A 273 27.28 21.09 -11.54
N GLN A 274 25.97 20.88 -11.42
CA GLN A 274 24.96 21.94 -11.45
C GLN A 274 24.59 22.48 -10.05
N GLY A 275 25.30 22.10 -8.99
CA GLY A 275 24.95 22.49 -7.61
C GLY A 275 23.63 21.91 -7.10
N LYS A 276 23.04 20.93 -7.80
CA LYS A 276 21.76 20.30 -7.46
C LYS A 276 21.97 19.05 -6.61
N LYS A 277 21.06 18.83 -5.63
CA LYS A 277 21.06 17.63 -4.77
C LYS A 277 20.11 16.52 -5.25
N HIS A 278 19.13 16.86 -6.09
CA HIS A 278 18.02 15.97 -6.48
C HIS A 278 18.26 15.24 -7.81
N TYR A 279 19.35 14.46 -7.90
CA TYR A 279 19.73 13.78 -9.15
C TYR A 279 18.67 12.82 -9.71
N LEU A 280 17.83 12.22 -8.85
CA LEU A 280 16.72 11.36 -9.31
C LEU A 280 15.65 12.15 -10.05
N SER A 281 15.25 13.30 -9.52
CA SER A 281 14.27 14.16 -10.19
C SER A 281 14.84 14.72 -11.50
N MET A 282 16.15 15.01 -11.54
CA MET A 282 16.82 15.41 -12.79
C MET A 282 16.80 14.29 -13.82
N TYR A 283 17.11 13.05 -13.43
CA TYR A 283 17.02 11.91 -14.32
C TYR A 283 15.60 11.75 -14.88
N LEU A 284 14.60 11.75 -14.00
CA LEU A 284 13.20 11.58 -14.39
C LEU A 284 12.66 12.72 -15.27
N ALA A 285 13.24 13.92 -15.18
CA ALA A 285 12.83 15.07 -15.99
C ALA A 285 13.43 15.06 -17.41
N GLU A 286 14.42 14.21 -17.67
CA GLU A 286 15.06 14.04 -18.98
C GLU A 286 14.54 12.80 -19.74
N LEU A 287 13.53 12.10 -19.18
CA LEU A 287 12.86 10.94 -19.79
C LEU A 287 11.65 11.34 -20.65
#